data_AF-A0A4Q2KWY2-F1
#
_entry.id   AF-A0A4Q2KWY2-F1
#
_cell.length_a   1.000
_cell.length_b   1.000
_cell.length_c   1.000
_cell.angle_alpha   90.00
_cell.angle_beta   90.00
_cell.angle_gamma   90.00
#
_symmetry.space_group_name_H-M   'P 1'
#
loop_
_entity.id
_entity.type
_entity.pdbx_description
1 polymer ?
#
loop_
_entity_poly.entity_id
_entity_poly.type
_entity_poly.pdbx_seq_one_letter_code
_entity_poly.pdbx_strand_id
1 'polypeptide(L)'
;MNTRTRSRTRLGLGLSTGVVIATLSLVLVPLTAHAEESPAEPVVETAVVEPPAAEAEPAAVAEPTAEAAEPAVEPVAEPTDETSVPAEGTSPDPVPAAAEVVVAEPGASVEETLAEPVAEPTVTLFAAPDDPAVAAVPAPGDPCYPAVCITNGTVLLAVNPTGELNTSDATGSAAGSGDAGLTYVPTGNDGTSPGCLCEGWGVADPASGVWGGANLDTEGEGGTNLVVESFEYTGSTATSVVVIEDAADEPVFRVTHEYVPSAATPNLYQVNVTIENLSGEAIATVQYRRVMDWDIEPTAFDEFVTIDGGTASALYFSSDDGFASPNPLTGPSQILFSGNATDAGPSDIGALFDFAFGPIGPGGSISFVIFYGAAASEAEANAALAAVGAEAYSFGQTADDPAGGAPNTFIFAFGKIGGAPIFPAPTPPPPAPAPPVVTTAGAGAAASIASVPTLASTGVDTSSVVWIALAALVLGGAAIAIARTRLRQG
;
A
#
# COMPACT_ATOMS: atom_id res chain seq x y z
N MET A 1 18.51 62.78 -11.54
CA MET A 1 19.18 64.10 -11.47
C MET A 1 20.10 64.12 -10.23
N ASN A 2 21.30 64.71 -10.37
CA ASN A 2 22.28 65.19 -9.38
C ASN A 2 22.15 64.77 -7.88
N THR A 3 23.10 64.02 -7.27
CA THR A 3 24.56 64.19 -7.03
C THR A 3 24.97 64.99 -5.76
N ARG A 4 25.74 64.31 -4.87
CA ARG A 4 26.92 64.75 -4.06
C ARG A 4 27.11 63.71 -2.92
N THR A 5 28.11 62.83 -2.85
CA THR A 5 29.58 62.86 -3.09
C THR A 5 30.44 63.51 -2.00
N ARG A 6 31.08 62.66 -1.17
CA ARG A 6 32.45 62.82 -0.59
C ARG A 6 33.02 61.38 -0.47
N SER A 7 33.91 60.90 -1.34
CA SER A 7 35.36 61.19 -1.45
C SER A 7 36.15 60.74 -0.19
N ARG A 8 36.69 59.51 -0.19
CA ARG A 8 38.11 59.14 -0.48
C ARG A 8 39.11 59.67 0.58
N THR A 9 40.05 58.86 1.09
CA THR A 9 41.33 58.55 0.40
C THR A 9 42.15 57.46 1.13
N ARG A 10 42.56 56.38 0.41
CA ARG A 10 43.88 55.66 0.31
C ARG A 10 44.76 55.39 1.58
N LEU A 11 45.72 54.44 1.66
CA LEU A 11 46.37 53.46 0.74
C LEU A 11 47.07 52.33 1.55
N GLY A 12 47.51 51.24 0.90
CA GLY A 12 48.52 50.26 1.42
C GLY A 12 47.91 48.88 1.71
N LEU A 13 48.05 47.79 0.93
CA LEU A 13 49.11 47.21 0.08
C LEU A 13 50.11 46.30 0.85
N GLY A 14 50.12 45.01 0.48
CA GLY A 14 51.00 43.94 1.01
C GLY A 14 50.29 42.58 0.94
N LEU A 15 50.30 41.89 -0.21
CA LEU A 15 51.23 40.76 -0.49
C LEU A 15 51.56 39.87 0.71
N SER A 16 51.17 38.59 0.67
CA SER A 16 52.10 37.49 0.34
C SER A 16 51.45 36.08 0.42
N THR A 17 52.00 35.15 -0.37
CA THR A 17 52.06 33.67 -0.26
C THR A 17 51.27 32.96 0.86
N GLY A 18 50.64 31.79 0.62
CA GLY A 18 50.60 30.93 -0.57
C GLY A 18 50.55 29.43 -0.21
N VAL A 19 50.70 28.59 -1.23
CA VAL A 19 51.10 27.15 -1.11
C VAL A 19 50.08 26.20 -0.47
N VAL A 20 49.33 25.50 -1.32
CA VAL A 20 48.76 24.18 -1.01
C VAL A 20 49.89 23.15 -1.19
N ILE A 21 50.32 22.51 -0.10
CA ILE A 21 51.21 21.33 -0.16
C ILE A 21 50.34 20.08 -0.03
N ALA A 22 50.33 19.27 -1.08
CA ALA A 22 50.05 17.84 -1.00
C ALA A 22 51.35 17.13 -0.62
N THR A 23 51.33 16.30 0.44
CA THR A 23 52.46 15.42 0.78
C THR A 23 52.23 14.01 0.23
N LEU A 24 52.91 13.73 -0.87
CA LEU A 24 53.18 12.40 -1.42
C LEU A 24 54.23 11.66 -0.57
N SER A 25 54.21 10.31 -0.57
CA SER A 25 55.35 9.35 -0.41
C SER A 25 55.04 8.24 0.60
N LEU A 26 55.41 6.96 0.47
CA LEU A 26 55.97 6.10 -0.60
C LEU A 26 56.29 4.76 0.12
N VAL A 27 55.82 3.59 -0.32
CA VAL A 27 56.55 2.31 -0.12
C VAL A 27 56.36 1.41 -1.35
N LEU A 28 57.44 0.73 -1.70
CA LEU A 28 57.77 0.07 -2.96
C LEU A 28 56.79 -1.00 -3.51
N VAL A 29 56.74 -1.04 -4.84
CA VAL A 29 56.35 -2.17 -5.70
C VAL A 29 57.61 -2.95 -6.12
N PRO A 30 57.52 -4.23 -6.49
CA PRO A 30 58.25 -4.71 -7.67
C PRO A 30 57.33 -5.25 -8.78
N LEU A 31 57.80 -5.02 -10.01
CA LEU A 31 57.08 -5.11 -11.29
C LEU A 31 57.01 -6.52 -11.89
N THR A 32 55.94 -6.78 -12.65
CA THR A 32 55.94 -7.33 -14.04
C THR A 32 54.49 -7.22 -14.56
N ALA A 33 54.07 -6.28 -15.41
CA ALA A 33 54.61 -5.68 -16.65
C ALA A 33 54.41 -6.54 -17.91
N HIS A 34 53.35 -6.22 -18.67
CA HIS A 34 53.36 -6.12 -20.12
C HIS A 34 52.52 -4.90 -20.53
N ALA A 35 52.91 -4.24 -21.62
CA ALA A 35 52.39 -2.95 -22.09
C ALA A 35 52.24 -2.99 -23.63
N GLU A 36 52.11 -1.81 -24.24
CA GLU A 36 52.03 -1.54 -25.69
C GLU A 36 50.62 -1.75 -26.31
N GLU A 37 50.09 -0.87 -27.18
CA GLU A 37 50.46 0.53 -27.50
C GLU A 37 49.25 1.21 -28.17
N SER A 38 49.16 2.55 -28.12
CA SER A 38 48.15 3.36 -28.83
C SER A 38 48.83 4.26 -29.85
N PRO A 39 48.25 4.41 -31.06
CA PRO A 39 48.47 5.62 -31.84
C PRO A 39 47.18 6.25 -32.42
N ALA A 40 46.97 7.51 -32.03
CA ALA A 40 46.55 8.69 -32.82
C ALA A 40 45.41 8.62 -33.89
N GLU A 41 44.54 9.64 -33.80
CA GLU A 41 43.50 10.01 -34.79
C GLU A 41 44.03 10.43 -36.17
N PRO A 42 43.13 10.56 -37.16
CA PRO A 42 43.03 11.85 -37.86
C PRO A 42 41.60 12.43 -37.95
N VAL A 43 41.51 13.76 -37.89
CA VAL A 43 40.32 14.60 -38.02
C VAL A 43 39.85 14.74 -39.48
N VAL A 44 38.54 14.57 -39.77
CA VAL A 44 37.84 15.21 -40.92
C VAL A 44 36.35 15.47 -40.61
N GLU A 45 36.00 16.76 -40.54
CA GLU A 45 34.80 17.46 -41.06
C GLU A 45 33.35 17.08 -40.64
N THR A 46 32.64 18.11 -40.16
CA THR A 46 31.22 18.13 -39.77
C THR A 46 30.26 18.29 -40.95
N ALA A 47 29.13 17.56 -40.94
CA ALA A 47 27.98 17.84 -41.80
C ALA A 47 26.77 18.30 -40.95
N VAL A 48 26.19 19.43 -41.34
CA VAL A 48 24.98 20.03 -40.72
C VAL A 48 23.74 19.49 -41.42
N VAL A 49 22.67 19.24 -40.67
CA VAL A 49 21.32 19.01 -41.22
C VAL A 49 20.42 20.18 -40.79
N GLU A 50 19.69 20.70 -41.77
CA GLU A 50 18.93 21.97 -41.71
C GLU A 50 17.42 21.69 -41.52
N PRO A 51 16.68 22.50 -40.73
CA PRO A 51 15.25 22.29 -40.51
C PRO A 51 14.38 23.17 -41.43
N PRO A 52 13.23 22.68 -41.89
CA PRO A 52 12.08 23.52 -42.24
C PRO A 52 11.09 23.56 -41.05
N ALA A 53 10.24 24.55 -40.82
CA ALA A 53 10.08 25.95 -41.21
C ALA A 53 8.73 26.35 -40.55
N ALA A 54 8.59 27.56 -40.00
CA ALA A 54 7.40 27.94 -39.21
C ALA A 54 6.59 29.07 -39.85
N GLU A 55 5.25 28.96 -39.82
CA GLU A 55 4.20 29.99 -39.98
C GLU A 55 2.82 29.25 -39.91
N ALA A 56 1.70 29.74 -39.35
CA ALA A 56 1.42 30.90 -38.50
C ALA A 56 0.07 30.71 -37.77
N GLU A 57 -0.15 31.39 -36.64
CA GLU A 57 -1.46 31.69 -36.01
C GLU A 57 -2.14 32.92 -36.67
N PRO A 58 -3.36 33.39 -36.27
CA PRO A 58 -4.43 32.82 -35.41
C PRO A 58 -5.87 32.94 -36.02
N ALA A 59 -6.91 32.47 -35.31
CA ALA A 59 -8.15 33.24 -35.01
C ALA A 59 -9.20 32.42 -34.22
N ALA A 60 -9.87 33.06 -33.24
CA ALA A 60 -10.99 32.48 -32.49
C ALA A 60 -12.37 32.93 -33.05
N VAL A 61 -13.36 32.03 -33.11
CA VAL A 61 -14.78 32.37 -33.34
C VAL A 61 -15.73 31.44 -32.56
N ALA A 62 -16.63 32.10 -31.82
CA ALA A 62 -17.87 31.70 -31.11
C ALA A 62 -18.56 30.32 -31.28
N GLU A 63 -19.30 29.97 -30.22
CA GLU A 63 -20.41 29.00 -30.16
C GLU A 63 -21.50 29.25 -31.23
N PRO A 64 -22.37 28.25 -31.44
CA PRO A 64 -23.80 28.52 -31.47
C PRO A 64 -24.65 27.60 -30.58
N THR A 65 -25.77 28.13 -30.12
CA THR A 65 -26.80 27.46 -29.31
C THR A 65 -27.99 26.97 -30.13
N ALA A 66 -28.65 25.92 -29.61
CA ALA A 66 -30.09 25.61 -29.67
C ALA A 66 -30.78 24.93 -30.90
N GLU A 67 -31.80 24.15 -30.50
CA GLU A 67 -33.05 23.73 -31.18
C GLU A 67 -33.13 22.55 -32.18
N ALA A 68 -33.54 21.40 -31.63
CA ALA A 68 -34.70 20.56 -31.98
C ALA A 68 -35.05 20.21 -33.45
N ALA A 69 -35.09 18.90 -33.76
CA ALA A 69 -36.13 18.27 -34.58
C ALA A 69 -36.18 16.73 -34.43
N GLU A 70 -37.33 16.19 -34.01
CA GLU A 70 -37.80 14.81 -34.29
C GLU A 70 -38.22 14.70 -35.79
N PRO A 71 -38.26 13.51 -36.46
CA PRO A 71 -39.35 12.53 -36.21
C PRO A 71 -39.16 11.03 -36.59
N ALA A 72 -40.19 10.25 -36.20
CA ALA A 72 -40.86 9.14 -36.94
C ALA A 72 -40.63 7.65 -36.54
N VAL A 73 -41.65 7.08 -35.87
CA VAL A 73 -42.08 5.66 -35.92
C VAL A 73 -42.64 5.28 -37.32
N GLU A 74 -42.93 4.04 -37.73
CA GLU A 74 -43.48 2.79 -37.12
C GLU A 74 -43.07 1.58 -38.06
N PRO A 75 -43.47 0.29 -37.88
CA PRO A 75 -44.28 -0.38 -36.83
C PRO A 75 -43.78 -1.77 -36.32
N VAL A 76 -44.56 -2.32 -35.39
CA VAL A 76 -44.48 -3.64 -34.70
C VAL A 76 -44.77 -4.86 -35.60
N ALA A 77 -44.22 -6.02 -35.23
CA ALA A 77 -44.85 -7.34 -35.43
C ALA A 77 -44.55 -8.27 -34.23
N GLU A 78 -45.58 -8.98 -33.74
CA GLU A 78 -45.57 -9.82 -32.53
C GLU A 78 -46.28 -11.18 -32.83
N PRO A 79 -46.42 -12.14 -31.89
CA PRO A 79 -45.59 -13.33 -31.78
C PRO A 79 -46.31 -14.65 -32.18
N THR A 80 -45.61 -15.79 -32.06
CA THR A 80 -46.24 -17.13 -32.08
C THR A 80 -45.79 -17.97 -30.89
N ASP A 81 -46.77 -18.51 -30.19
CA ASP A 81 -46.72 -19.31 -28.96
C ASP A 81 -46.94 -20.79 -29.28
N GLU A 82 -46.16 -21.72 -28.71
CA GLU A 82 -46.54 -23.13 -28.54
C GLU A 82 -45.90 -23.77 -27.29
N THR A 83 -46.68 -24.61 -26.60
CA THR A 83 -46.39 -25.23 -25.30
C THR A 83 -46.24 -26.76 -25.43
N SER A 84 -45.32 -27.39 -24.68
CA SER A 84 -45.48 -28.80 -24.23
C SER A 84 -44.39 -29.35 -23.27
N VAL A 85 -44.84 -30.14 -22.29
CA VAL A 85 -44.16 -31.07 -21.34
C VAL A 85 -45.27 -32.15 -21.01
N PRO A 86 -45.06 -33.36 -20.41
CA PRO A 86 -43.91 -33.89 -19.65
C PRO A 86 -43.61 -35.43 -19.75
N ALA A 87 -42.80 -35.94 -18.78
CA ALA A 87 -42.73 -37.32 -18.19
C ALA A 87 -41.38 -38.10 -18.38
N GLU A 88 -40.89 -38.99 -17.48
CA GLU A 88 -40.96 -39.17 -15.99
C GLU A 88 -40.00 -40.33 -15.53
N GLY A 89 -39.47 -40.31 -14.28
CA GLY A 89 -38.79 -41.45 -13.57
C GLY A 89 -37.24 -41.54 -13.66
N THR A 90 -36.43 -41.87 -12.63
CA THR A 90 -36.67 -42.53 -11.32
C THR A 90 -35.60 -42.13 -10.25
N SER A 91 -35.93 -42.13 -8.95
CA SER A 91 -35.16 -41.62 -7.76
C SER A 91 -34.34 -42.71 -6.99
N PRO A 92 -33.81 -42.54 -5.73
CA PRO A 92 -33.66 -41.35 -4.83
C PRO A 92 -32.32 -41.17 -4.01
N ASP A 93 -32.17 -39.96 -3.44
CA ASP A 93 -31.45 -39.34 -2.28
C ASP A 93 -30.58 -40.16 -1.26
N PRO A 94 -29.75 -39.46 -0.44
CA PRO A 94 -30.26 -38.86 0.82
C PRO A 94 -29.97 -37.35 1.02
N VAL A 95 -30.93 -36.70 1.69
CA VAL A 95 -31.01 -35.25 2.01
C VAL A 95 -30.31 -34.90 3.35
N PRO A 96 -29.56 -33.79 3.46
CA PRO A 96 -29.23 -33.16 4.75
C PRO A 96 -30.42 -32.31 5.26
N ALA A 97 -30.62 -32.29 6.58
CA ALA A 97 -31.86 -31.80 7.21
C ALA A 97 -32.27 -30.37 6.82
N ALA A 98 -33.58 -30.17 6.65
CA ALA A 98 -34.17 -28.86 6.42
C ALA A 98 -34.00 -27.93 7.65
N ALA A 99 -33.74 -26.65 7.39
CA ALA A 99 -33.85 -25.61 8.40
C ALA A 99 -35.30 -25.50 8.90
N GLU A 100 -35.47 -25.39 10.22
CA GLU A 100 -36.78 -25.24 10.84
C GLU A 100 -37.31 -23.81 10.61
N VAL A 101 -38.34 -23.68 9.78
CA VAL A 101 -38.97 -22.38 9.50
C VAL A 101 -39.80 -21.97 10.71
N VAL A 102 -39.26 -21.08 11.53
CA VAL A 102 -40.01 -20.43 12.62
C VAL A 102 -40.97 -19.42 11.99
N VAL A 103 -42.25 -19.78 11.92
CA VAL A 103 -43.32 -18.85 11.55
C VAL A 103 -43.60 -17.94 12.74
N ALA A 104 -43.39 -16.64 12.57
CA ALA A 104 -43.74 -15.64 13.58
C ALA A 104 -45.28 -15.62 13.82
N GLU A 105 -45.68 -15.59 15.09
CA GLU A 105 -47.08 -15.39 15.48
C GLU A 105 -47.59 -14.03 14.96
N PRO A 106 -48.84 -13.94 14.47
CA PRO A 106 -49.35 -12.72 13.85
C PRO A 106 -49.69 -11.64 14.88
N GLY A 107 -48.73 -10.77 15.19
CA GLY A 107 -48.98 -9.60 16.03
C GLY A 107 -47.77 -8.86 16.63
N ALA A 108 -46.54 -9.38 16.51
CA ALA A 108 -45.36 -8.68 17.01
C ALA A 108 -45.06 -7.40 16.20
N SER A 109 -44.82 -6.28 16.88
CA SER A 109 -44.31 -5.05 16.24
C SER A 109 -42.79 -5.13 16.05
N VAL A 110 -42.27 -4.36 15.08
CA VAL A 110 -40.83 -4.32 14.74
C VAL A 110 -39.95 -3.99 15.96
N GLU A 111 -40.48 -3.23 16.91
CA GLU A 111 -39.84 -2.86 18.18
C GLU A 111 -39.56 -4.04 19.14
N GLU A 112 -40.28 -5.16 19.05
CA GLU A 112 -40.07 -6.30 19.97
C GLU A 112 -38.92 -7.22 19.51
N THR A 113 -38.64 -7.26 18.20
CA THR A 113 -37.46 -7.94 17.62
C THR A 113 -36.12 -7.26 17.89
N LEU A 114 -36.13 -6.03 18.42
CA LEU A 114 -34.92 -5.23 18.73
C LEU A 114 -34.54 -5.28 20.22
N ALA A 115 -35.18 -6.15 21.01
CA ALA A 115 -35.05 -6.18 22.47
C ALA A 115 -34.18 -7.32 23.05
N GLU A 116 -33.44 -8.07 22.21
CA GLU A 116 -32.37 -8.92 22.73
C GLU A 116 -31.11 -8.09 23.00
N PRO A 117 -30.49 -8.18 24.19
CA PRO A 117 -29.24 -7.48 24.48
C PRO A 117 -28.11 -8.15 23.68
N VAL A 118 -27.82 -7.59 22.51
CA VAL A 118 -26.60 -7.91 21.75
C VAL A 118 -25.42 -7.68 22.70
N ALA A 119 -24.63 -8.72 22.94
CA ALA A 119 -23.42 -8.59 23.73
C ALA A 119 -22.52 -7.52 23.08
N GLU A 120 -22.01 -6.60 23.88
CA GLU A 120 -21.15 -5.51 23.38
C GLU A 120 -20.08 -6.08 22.43
N PRO A 121 -19.86 -5.43 21.26
CA PRO A 121 -18.89 -5.93 20.30
C PRO A 121 -17.57 -6.09 21.04
N THR A 122 -17.08 -7.33 21.13
CA THR A 122 -15.84 -7.62 21.84
C THR A 122 -14.69 -7.15 20.98
N VAL A 123 -14.45 -5.83 21.02
CA VAL A 123 -13.23 -5.20 20.55
C VAL A 123 -12.11 -5.89 21.31
N THR A 124 -11.46 -6.82 20.62
CA THR A 124 -10.22 -7.40 21.09
C THR A 124 -9.19 -6.29 20.91
N LEU A 125 -9.09 -5.43 21.92
CA LEU A 125 -8.00 -4.46 22.03
C LEU A 125 -6.71 -5.28 22.06
N PHE A 126 -6.12 -5.46 20.89
CA PHE A 126 -4.76 -5.98 20.77
C PHE A 126 -3.87 -5.07 21.60
N ALA A 127 -2.96 -5.68 22.37
CA ALA A 127 -2.14 -4.93 23.31
C ALA A 127 -1.41 -3.81 22.55
N ALA A 128 -1.64 -2.56 22.98
CA ALA A 128 -0.96 -1.41 22.40
C ALA A 128 0.56 -1.69 22.40
N PRO A 129 1.24 -1.56 21.25
CA PRO A 129 2.69 -1.69 21.21
C PRO A 129 3.32 -0.62 22.12
N ASP A 130 4.51 -0.90 22.64
CA ASP A 130 5.28 0.06 23.43
C ASP A 130 5.48 1.35 22.61
N ASP A 131 4.75 2.41 23.01
CA ASP A 131 4.65 3.75 22.41
C ASP A 131 5.72 4.07 21.35
N PRO A 132 5.52 3.65 20.08
CA PRO A 132 6.47 3.88 19.01
C PRO A 132 6.44 5.37 18.71
N ALA A 133 7.55 6.06 18.98
CA ALA A 133 7.65 7.51 18.86
C ALA A 133 7.04 7.99 17.54
N VAL A 134 6.00 8.84 17.65
CA VAL A 134 5.28 9.44 16.52
C VAL A 134 6.30 9.93 15.50
N ALA A 135 6.20 9.39 14.28
CA ALA A 135 7.12 9.76 13.22
C ALA A 135 6.93 11.24 12.85
N ALA A 136 7.97 11.87 12.30
CA ALA A 136 7.88 13.24 11.83
C ALA A 136 7.29 13.26 10.43
N VAL A 137 6.38 14.20 10.15
CA VAL A 137 5.68 14.26 8.85
C VAL A 137 6.73 14.49 7.77
N PRO A 138 6.73 13.72 6.66
CA PRO A 138 7.56 13.99 5.50
C PRO A 138 7.50 15.47 5.15
N ALA A 139 8.66 16.08 4.94
CA ALA A 139 8.73 17.48 4.53
C ALA A 139 8.63 17.56 2.99
N PRO A 140 8.17 18.67 2.40
CA PRO A 140 8.22 18.86 0.95
C PRO A 140 9.63 18.60 0.39
N GLY A 141 9.75 17.62 -0.51
CA GLY A 141 11.03 17.11 -1.04
C GLY A 141 11.55 15.82 -0.38
N ASP A 142 10.77 15.20 0.51
CA ASP A 142 10.87 13.79 0.89
C ASP A 142 10.08 12.95 -0.14
N PRO A 143 10.59 11.77 -0.59
CA PRO A 143 9.91 10.93 -1.58
C PRO A 143 8.55 10.40 -1.12
N CYS A 144 8.26 10.47 0.17
CA CYS A 144 7.00 10.03 0.75
C CYS A 144 5.98 11.16 0.94
N TYR A 145 6.30 12.41 0.57
CA TYR A 145 5.39 13.56 0.70
C TYR A 145 4.52 13.74 -0.56
N PRO A 146 3.21 14.03 -0.48
CA PRO A 146 2.43 14.40 0.71
C PRO A 146 1.90 13.26 1.61
N ALA A 147 2.09 12.00 1.21
CA ALA A 147 1.71 10.83 1.99
C ALA A 147 2.60 10.60 3.25
N VAL A 148 2.57 9.37 3.78
CA VAL A 148 3.62 8.82 4.66
C VAL A 148 3.99 7.41 4.21
N CYS A 149 5.29 7.10 4.12
CA CYS A 149 5.72 5.73 3.88
C CYS A 149 5.79 4.96 5.20
N ILE A 150 5.02 3.88 5.30
CA ILE A 150 5.10 2.89 6.39
C ILE A 150 5.73 1.60 5.86
N THR A 151 6.56 0.94 6.65
CA THR A 151 7.16 -0.34 6.24
C THR A 151 7.32 -1.34 7.38
N ASN A 152 7.17 -2.63 7.03
CA ASN A 152 7.48 -3.76 7.91
C ASN A 152 8.86 -4.39 7.59
N GLY A 153 9.62 -3.80 6.66
CA GLY A 153 10.92 -4.28 6.17
C GLY A 153 10.84 -5.26 4.98
N THR A 154 9.65 -5.66 4.55
CA THR A 154 9.39 -6.50 3.36
C THR A 154 8.46 -5.79 2.37
N VAL A 155 7.42 -5.14 2.90
CA VAL A 155 6.47 -4.30 2.16
C VAL A 155 6.63 -2.86 2.65
N LEU A 156 6.52 -1.89 1.74
CA LEU A 156 6.30 -0.48 2.03
C LEU A 156 4.98 -0.04 1.41
N LEU A 157 4.24 0.81 2.12
CA LEU A 157 3.04 1.48 1.62
C LEU A 157 3.21 2.99 1.75
N ALA A 158 2.95 3.75 0.70
CA ALA A 158 2.75 5.20 0.78
C ALA A 158 1.27 5.49 1.03
N VAL A 159 0.92 5.91 2.25
CA VAL A 159 -0.48 6.10 2.69
C VAL A 159 -0.81 7.58 2.81
N ASN A 160 -1.85 8.05 2.14
CA ASN A 160 -2.32 9.43 2.24
C ASN A 160 -3.19 9.68 3.48
N PRO A 161 -3.34 10.95 3.92
CA PRO A 161 -4.25 11.32 5.00
C PRO A 161 -5.70 10.88 4.79
N THR A 162 -6.11 10.69 3.54
CA THR A 162 -7.45 10.29 3.09
C THR A 162 -7.65 8.77 2.92
N GLY A 163 -6.63 7.93 3.18
CA GLY A 163 -6.77 6.46 3.22
C GLY A 163 -6.65 5.72 1.88
N GLU A 164 -6.29 6.43 0.82
CA GLU A 164 -5.76 5.91 -0.45
C GLU A 164 -4.23 5.78 -0.41
N LEU A 165 -3.69 4.93 -1.28
CA LEU A 165 -2.25 4.79 -1.49
C LEU A 165 -1.73 5.75 -2.56
N ASN A 166 -0.48 5.53 -2.96
CA ASN A 166 0.28 6.27 -3.98
C ASN A 166 0.65 7.69 -3.56
N THR A 167 1.88 8.10 -3.86
CA THR A 167 2.32 9.48 -3.70
C THR A 167 3.25 9.82 -4.86
N SER A 168 3.00 10.98 -5.47
CA SER A 168 3.95 11.49 -6.45
C SER A 168 5.19 12.02 -5.75
N ASP A 169 6.34 11.61 -6.24
CA ASP A 169 7.56 12.38 -6.12
C ASP A 169 7.92 12.77 -7.57
N ALA A 170 8.30 14.04 -7.80
CA ALA A 170 8.50 14.54 -9.15
C ALA A 170 9.77 13.97 -9.85
N THR A 171 10.28 12.82 -9.40
CA THR A 171 11.52 12.20 -9.86
C THR A 171 11.49 10.65 -10.13
N GLY A 172 10.46 9.86 -9.76
CA GLY A 172 9.98 8.54 -10.31
C GLY A 172 10.67 7.15 -10.02
N SER A 173 10.08 6.26 -9.22
CA SER A 173 10.42 4.85 -8.77
C SER A 173 11.90 4.37 -8.62
N ALA A 174 12.13 3.06 -8.39
CA ALA A 174 13.47 2.43 -8.43
C ALA A 174 14.03 2.23 -9.85
N ALA A 175 13.20 2.43 -10.88
CA ALA A 175 13.62 2.66 -12.26
C ALA A 175 14.21 4.09 -12.47
N GLY A 176 14.08 4.97 -11.47
CA GLY A 176 14.55 6.36 -11.50
C GLY A 176 14.81 6.94 -10.11
N SER A 177 14.01 7.92 -9.69
CA SER A 177 14.15 8.69 -8.45
C SER A 177 12.82 9.04 -7.75
N GLY A 178 11.93 8.09 -7.47
CA GLY A 178 10.80 8.26 -6.53
C GLY A 178 9.39 8.54 -7.08
N ASP A 179 8.57 7.50 -7.12
CA ASP A 179 7.13 7.50 -6.86
C ASP A 179 6.96 6.29 -5.94
N ALA A 180 6.01 6.29 -5.02
CA ALA A 180 5.82 5.18 -4.09
C ALA A 180 4.34 4.87 -3.90
N GLY A 181 4.00 3.59 -3.92
CA GLY A 181 2.64 3.09 -3.78
C GLY A 181 2.64 1.86 -2.89
N LEU A 182 2.68 0.68 -3.52
CA LEU A 182 2.89 -0.61 -2.89
C LEU A 182 4.25 -1.16 -3.35
N THR A 183 5.28 -1.07 -2.51
CA THR A 183 6.66 -1.44 -2.87
C THR A 183 7.09 -2.77 -2.23
N TYR A 184 7.69 -3.67 -3.01
CA TYR A 184 8.37 -4.87 -2.51
C TYR A 184 9.84 -4.55 -2.19
N VAL A 185 10.13 -4.30 -0.91
CA VAL A 185 11.45 -3.84 -0.42
C VAL A 185 12.64 -4.72 -0.86
N PRO A 186 12.53 -6.07 -0.97
CA PRO A 186 13.64 -6.90 -1.44
C PRO A 186 14.09 -6.71 -2.89
N THR A 187 13.20 -6.30 -3.80
CA THR A 187 13.57 -5.92 -5.18
C THR A 187 13.73 -4.41 -5.33
N GLY A 188 12.98 -3.63 -4.55
CA GLY A 188 12.83 -2.19 -4.68
C GLY A 188 11.73 -1.80 -5.68
N ASN A 189 11.07 -2.78 -6.29
CA ASN A 189 10.02 -2.56 -7.28
C ASN A 189 8.73 -2.07 -6.62
N ASP A 190 8.06 -1.12 -7.25
CA ASP A 190 6.67 -0.75 -6.94
C ASP A 190 5.69 -1.52 -7.85
N GLY A 191 4.42 -1.50 -7.47
CA GLY A 191 3.34 -2.16 -8.21
C GLY A 191 2.13 -1.29 -8.48
N THR A 192 2.06 -0.05 -7.99
CA THR A 192 0.85 0.79 -8.13
C THR A 192 1.12 2.28 -8.37
N SER A 193 2.37 2.75 -8.24
CA SER A 193 2.71 4.19 -8.38
C SER A 193 3.27 4.70 -9.72
N PRO A 194 3.82 3.87 -10.64
CA PRO A 194 4.10 4.31 -12.00
C PRO A 194 2.84 4.82 -12.72
N GLY A 195 2.99 5.43 -13.90
CA GLY A 195 1.83 5.82 -14.73
C GLY A 195 0.97 6.95 -14.16
N CYS A 196 0.00 6.58 -13.32
CA CYS A 196 -0.92 7.48 -12.63
C CYS A 196 -1.07 7.08 -11.15
N LEU A 197 -1.53 8.01 -10.31
CA LEU A 197 -1.77 7.73 -8.89
C LEU A 197 -3.15 7.06 -8.69
N CYS A 198 -3.41 6.02 -9.48
CA CYS A 198 -4.70 5.39 -9.67
C CYS A 198 -5.01 4.29 -8.62
N GLU A 199 -4.73 4.55 -7.35
CA GLU A 199 -5.22 3.75 -6.22
C GLU A 199 -6.25 4.56 -5.46
N GLY A 200 -7.40 3.95 -5.13
CA GLY A 200 -8.49 4.72 -4.57
C GLY A 200 -9.67 3.91 -4.03
N TRP A 201 -10.56 4.61 -3.34
CA TRP A 201 -11.67 4.03 -2.62
C TRP A 201 -12.87 4.95 -2.53
N GLY A 202 -14.07 4.38 -2.36
CA GLY A 202 -15.26 5.17 -2.04
C GLY A 202 -16.28 4.39 -1.22
N VAL A 203 -17.08 5.12 -0.44
CA VAL A 203 -18.26 4.63 0.29
C VAL A 203 -19.49 5.36 -0.23
N ALA A 204 -20.63 4.66 -0.34
CA ALA A 204 -21.90 5.28 -0.70
C ALA A 204 -23.12 4.67 0.01
N ASP A 205 -24.14 5.51 0.23
CA ASP A 205 -25.53 5.07 0.40
C ASP A 205 -26.26 5.20 -0.95
N PRO A 206 -26.59 4.08 -1.63
CA PRO A 206 -27.28 4.12 -2.92
C PRO A 206 -28.74 4.58 -2.82
N ALA A 207 -29.34 4.67 -1.62
CA ALA A 207 -30.72 5.13 -1.46
C ALA A 207 -30.84 6.67 -1.48
N SER A 208 -29.93 7.38 -0.81
CA SER A 208 -29.82 8.85 -0.87
C SER A 208 -29.00 9.35 -2.06
N GLY A 209 -28.05 8.55 -2.56
CA GLY A 209 -27.06 8.96 -3.54
C GLY A 209 -25.87 9.71 -2.93
N VAL A 210 -25.76 9.77 -1.60
CA VAL A 210 -24.57 10.30 -0.92
C VAL A 210 -23.41 9.33 -1.09
N TRP A 211 -22.24 9.87 -1.44
CA TRP A 211 -20.99 9.13 -1.52
C TRP A 211 -19.83 10.05 -1.16
N GLY A 212 -18.70 9.45 -0.79
CA GLY A 212 -17.41 10.13 -0.71
C GLY A 212 -16.27 9.12 -0.89
N GLY A 213 -15.10 9.61 -1.28
CA GLY A 213 -13.97 8.76 -1.62
C GLY A 213 -12.74 9.53 -2.05
N ALA A 214 -11.63 8.82 -2.24
CA ALA A 214 -10.35 9.39 -2.65
C ALA A 214 -9.68 8.52 -3.72
N ASN A 215 -9.06 9.18 -4.68
CA ASN A 215 -8.14 8.65 -5.68
C ASN A 215 -7.35 9.88 -6.17
N LEU A 216 -6.01 9.84 -6.12
CA LEU A 216 -5.21 11.03 -6.39
C LEU A 216 -5.21 11.47 -7.87
N ASP A 217 -5.52 10.55 -8.80
CA ASP A 217 -5.68 10.89 -10.22
C ASP A 217 -7.06 11.52 -10.51
N THR A 218 -8.15 10.87 -10.07
CA THR A 218 -9.51 11.28 -10.46
C THR A 218 -10.15 12.32 -9.54
N GLU A 219 -9.87 12.26 -8.24
CA GLU A 219 -10.45 13.17 -7.22
C GLU A 219 -9.43 14.21 -6.72
N GLY A 220 -8.13 13.91 -6.81
CA GLY A 220 -7.04 14.79 -6.39
C GLY A 220 -6.78 14.82 -4.88
N GLU A 221 -5.87 15.69 -4.45
CA GLU A 221 -5.50 15.86 -3.03
C GLU A 221 -6.72 16.17 -2.15
N GLY A 222 -7.02 15.28 -1.20
CA GLY A 222 -8.14 15.42 -0.26
C GLY A 222 -9.45 14.74 -0.70
N GLY A 223 -9.52 14.21 -1.91
CA GLY A 223 -10.68 13.44 -2.39
C GLY A 223 -11.98 14.24 -2.55
N THR A 224 -13.08 13.51 -2.75
CA THR A 224 -14.42 14.06 -2.96
C THR A 224 -15.34 13.78 -1.77
N ASN A 225 -15.99 14.84 -1.29
CA ASN A 225 -16.91 14.84 -0.13
C ASN A 225 -16.27 14.31 1.17
N LEU A 226 -14.94 14.46 1.33
CA LEU A 226 -14.21 14.03 2.51
C LEU A 226 -13.77 15.20 3.39
N VAL A 227 -13.86 15.01 4.71
CA VAL A 227 -13.18 15.81 5.73
C VAL A 227 -12.28 14.89 6.53
N VAL A 228 -10.97 15.12 6.52
CA VAL A 228 -10.02 14.36 7.36
C VAL A 228 -10.23 14.76 8.83
N GLU A 229 -10.75 13.82 9.62
CA GLU A 229 -10.97 13.99 11.07
C GLU A 229 -9.67 13.78 11.85
N SER A 230 -8.88 12.77 11.47
CA SER A 230 -7.53 12.57 11.98
C SER A 230 -6.65 11.75 11.04
N PHE A 231 -5.33 11.93 11.19
CA PHE A 231 -4.33 11.07 10.55
C PHE A 231 -3.14 10.89 11.51
N GLU A 232 -2.89 9.64 11.92
CA GLU A 232 -1.83 9.26 12.86
C GLU A 232 -0.97 8.16 12.25
N TYR A 233 0.34 8.17 12.47
CA TYR A 233 1.23 7.16 11.90
C TYR A 233 2.55 7.02 12.68
N THR A 234 3.23 5.92 12.39
CA THR A 234 4.55 5.54 12.91
C THR A 234 5.44 5.16 11.72
N GLY A 235 6.65 4.63 11.95
CA GLY A 235 7.45 4.07 10.86
C GLY A 235 6.87 2.80 10.22
N SER A 236 5.85 2.18 10.82
CA SER A 236 5.29 0.90 10.36
C SER A 236 3.76 0.80 10.39
N THR A 237 3.04 1.82 10.83
CA THR A 237 1.56 1.84 10.91
C THR A 237 1.02 3.20 10.52
N ALA A 238 -0.19 3.27 9.95
CA ALA A 238 -0.91 4.51 9.69
C ALA A 238 -2.41 4.32 9.95
N THR A 239 -3.08 5.35 10.45
CA THR A 239 -4.52 5.36 10.70
C THR A 239 -5.09 6.63 10.11
N SER A 240 -5.89 6.50 9.06
CA SER A 240 -6.74 7.57 8.51
C SER A 240 -8.14 7.45 9.09
N VAL A 241 -8.70 8.59 9.51
CA VAL A 241 -10.12 8.73 9.85
C VAL A 241 -10.67 9.91 9.06
N VAL A 242 -11.64 9.63 8.20
CA VAL A 242 -12.35 10.65 7.42
C VAL A 242 -13.84 10.61 7.70
N VAL A 243 -14.48 11.76 7.59
CA VAL A 243 -15.94 11.92 7.58
C VAL A 243 -16.39 12.20 6.16
N ILE A 244 -17.46 11.54 5.73
CA ILE A 244 -18.15 11.80 4.46
C ILE A 244 -19.38 12.64 4.77
N GLU A 245 -19.47 13.80 4.14
CA GLU A 245 -20.55 14.77 4.32
C GLU A 245 -21.50 14.73 3.10
N ASP A 246 -22.77 15.08 3.31
CA ASP A 246 -23.74 15.24 2.24
C ASP A 246 -23.67 16.63 1.59
N ALA A 247 -24.54 16.90 0.61
CA ALA A 247 -24.59 18.19 -0.09
C ALA A 247 -25.09 19.39 0.76
N ALA A 248 -25.36 19.18 2.06
CA ALA A 248 -25.67 20.20 3.04
C ALA A 248 -24.59 20.34 4.13
N ASP A 249 -23.41 19.71 3.93
CA ASP A 249 -22.29 19.63 4.88
C ASP A 249 -22.65 18.88 6.18
N GLU A 250 -23.63 17.96 6.14
CA GLU A 250 -24.02 17.13 7.29
C GLU A 250 -23.34 15.73 7.22
N PRO A 251 -22.80 15.19 8.32
CA PRO A 251 -22.03 13.95 8.32
C PRO A 251 -22.90 12.70 8.15
N VAL A 252 -22.56 11.86 7.17
CA VAL A 252 -23.29 10.61 6.86
C VAL A 252 -22.48 9.38 7.25
N PHE A 253 -21.18 9.35 6.94
CA PHE A 253 -20.30 8.24 7.32
C PHE A 253 -19.04 8.74 8.04
N ARG A 254 -18.51 7.93 8.96
CA ARG A 254 -17.09 7.95 9.33
C ARG A 254 -16.44 6.70 8.76
N VAL A 255 -15.31 6.86 8.08
CA VAL A 255 -14.50 5.78 7.55
C VAL A 255 -13.13 5.80 8.21
N THR A 256 -12.72 4.64 8.74
CA THR A 256 -11.41 4.45 9.35
C THR A 256 -10.64 3.39 8.58
N HIS A 257 -9.43 3.72 8.14
CA HIS A 257 -8.45 2.77 7.59
C HIS A 257 -7.25 2.67 8.53
N GLU A 258 -7.15 1.57 9.27
CA GLU A 258 -6.02 1.29 10.16
C GLU A 258 -5.05 0.28 9.51
N TYR A 259 -3.92 0.78 9.00
CA TYR A 259 -2.83 0.04 8.37
C TYR A 259 -1.84 -0.48 9.41
N VAL A 260 -1.72 -1.81 9.51
CA VAL A 260 -0.78 -2.50 10.41
C VAL A 260 -0.05 -3.66 9.71
N PRO A 261 1.20 -3.99 10.07
CA PRO A 261 1.85 -5.19 9.55
C PRO A 261 1.09 -6.46 9.95
N SER A 262 0.94 -7.42 9.03
CA SER A 262 0.31 -8.70 9.36
C SER A 262 1.17 -9.49 10.35
N ALA A 263 0.56 -9.90 11.47
CA ALA A 263 1.21 -10.79 12.44
C ALA A 263 1.37 -12.23 11.93
N ALA A 264 0.69 -12.59 10.83
CA ALA A 264 0.70 -13.94 10.27
C ALA A 264 1.81 -14.16 9.23
N THR A 265 2.25 -13.10 8.54
CA THR A 265 3.28 -13.17 7.48
C THR A 265 3.94 -11.79 7.26
N PRO A 266 5.26 -11.71 7.02
CA PRO A 266 5.92 -10.44 6.67
C PRO A 266 5.52 -9.92 5.28
N ASN A 267 4.97 -10.78 4.41
CA ASN A 267 4.62 -10.43 3.04
C ASN A 267 3.34 -9.59 2.91
N LEU A 268 2.66 -9.27 4.03
CA LEU A 268 1.40 -8.51 4.03
C LEU A 268 1.38 -7.39 5.07
N TYR A 269 0.78 -6.28 4.66
CA TYR A 269 0.04 -5.36 5.51
C TYR A 269 -1.43 -5.79 5.61
N GLN A 270 -2.05 -5.48 6.73
CA GLN A 270 -3.48 -5.60 6.99
C GLN A 270 -4.05 -4.19 7.18
N VAL A 271 -5.18 -3.91 6.57
CA VAL A 271 -5.95 -2.68 6.77
C VAL A 271 -7.29 -3.06 7.39
N ASN A 272 -7.50 -2.68 8.64
CA ASN A 272 -8.82 -2.80 9.26
C ASN A 272 -9.65 -1.62 8.76
N VAL A 273 -10.66 -1.91 7.93
CA VAL A 273 -11.60 -0.89 7.46
C VAL A 273 -12.84 -0.93 8.34
N THR A 274 -13.27 0.23 8.83
CA THR A 274 -14.55 0.40 9.55
C THR A 274 -15.33 1.54 8.94
N ILE A 275 -16.62 1.32 8.69
CA ILE A 275 -17.56 2.33 8.20
C ILE A 275 -18.68 2.45 9.22
N GLU A 276 -18.81 3.63 9.83
CA GLU A 276 -19.83 3.99 10.82
C GLU A 276 -20.87 4.91 10.19
N ASN A 277 -22.16 4.69 10.49
CA ASN A 277 -23.25 5.58 10.10
C ASN A 277 -23.40 6.73 11.11
N LEU A 278 -23.07 7.95 10.70
CA LEU A 278 -23.22 9.17 11.50
C LEU A 278 -24.57 9.85 11.33
N SER A 279 -25.35 9.44 10.33
CA SER A 279 -26.68 10.02 10.07
C SER A 279 -27.70 9.66 11.17
N GLY A 280 -28.79 10.42 11.23
CA GLY A 280 -29.88 10.16 12.17
C GLY A 280 -30.81 8.99 11.80
N GLU A 281 -30.61 8.34 10.64
CA GLU A 281 -31.50 7.32 10.08
C GLU A 281 -30.73 6.01 9.76
N ALA A 282 -31.44 4.92 9.52
CA ALA A 282 -30.80 3.65 9.14
C ALA A 282 -30.45 3.64 7.64
N ILE A 283 -29.19 3.31 7.33
CA ILE A 283 -28.73 3.11 5.95
C ILE A 283 -28.96 1.64 5.58
N ALA A 284 -29.76 1.40 4.54
CA ALA A 284 -30.27 0.06 4.21
C ALA A 284 -29.22 -0.86 3.57
N THR A 285 -28.30 -0.27 2.79
CA THR A 285 -27.18 -0.93 2.13
C THR A 285 -26.01 0.05 2.15
N VAL A 286 -24.82 -0.41 2.53
CA VAL A 286 -23.59 0.38 2.35
C VAL A 286 -22.82 -0.20 1.18
N GLN A 287 -22.51 0.62 0.18
CA GLN A 287 -21.60 0.24 -0.89
C GLN A 287 -20.18 0.69 -0.58
N TYR A 288 -19.20 -0.16 -0.89
CA TYR A 288 -17.78 0.16 -0.86
C TYR A 288 -17.15 -0.23 -2.19
N ARG A 289 -16.27 0.63 -2.71
CA ARG A 289 -15.40 0.33 -3.85
C ARG A 289 -13.94 0.48 -3.42
N ARG A 290 -13.08 -0.42 -3.89
CA ARG A 290 -11.63 -0.20 -3.95
C ARG A 290 -11.17 -0.46 -5.39
N VAL A 291 -10.41 0.47 -5.93
CA VAL A 291 -9.81 0.45 -7.27
C VAL A 291 -8.31 0.62 -7.13
N MET A 292 -7.58 -0.06 -8.01
CA MET A 292 -6.12 -0.05 -8.03
C MET A 292 -5.69 -0.33 -9.46
N ASP A 293 -4.95 0.59 -10.05
CA ASP A 293 -4.13 0.28 -11.22
C ASP A 293 -2.92 -0.57 -10.81
N TRP A 294 -2.58 -1.55 -11.63
CA TRP A 294 -1.41 -2.40 -11.40
C TRP A 294 -0.33 -2.01 -12.41
N ASP A 295 0.85 -1.69 -11.90
CA ASP A 295 2.00 -1.21 -12.66
C ASP A 295 3.22 -2.08 -12.31
N ILE A 296 3.26 -3.32 -12.79
CA ILE A 296 4.08 -4.35 -12.15
C ILE A 296 5.52 -4.31 -12.66
N GLU A 297 6.37 -3.55 -11.96
CA GLU A 297 7.80 -3.51 -12.22
C GLU A 297 8.43 -4.92 -12.13
N PRO A 298 9.34 -5.29 -13.07
CA PRO A 298 10.04 -4.42 -14.01
C PRO A 298 9.33 -4.17 -15.36
N THR A 299 8.07 -4.58 -15.52
CA THR A 299 7.29 -4.46 -16.77
C THR A 299 5.94 -3.75 -16.54
N ALA A 300 5.96 -2.58 -15.90
CA ALA A 300 4.76 -1.76 -15.75
C ALA A 300 4.12 -1.44 -17.12
N PHE A 301 2.79 -1.33 -17.16
CA PHE A 301 1.93 -1.20 -18.35
C PHE A 301 1.84 -2.47 -19.24
N ASP A 302 2.48 -3.55 -18.81
CA ASP A 302 2.54 -4.85 -19.49
C ASP A 302 2.36 -5.98 -18.45
N GLU A 303 1.44 -5.81 -17.49
CA GLU A 303 1.22 -6.75 -16.39
C GLU A 303 0.18 -7.85 -16.69
N PHE A 304 0.26 -8.90 -15.88
CA PHE A 304 -0.69 -9.97 -15.81
C PHE A 304 -1.45 -9.91 -14.49
N VAL A 305 -2.77 -9.98 -14.57
CA VAL A 305 -3.68 -9.93 -13.42
C VAL A 305 -4.41 -11.26 -13.25
N THR A 306 -4.40 -11.76 -12.02
CA THR A 306 -5.23 -12.88 -11.56
C THR A 306 -6.21 -12.35 -10.52
N ILE A 307 -7.51 -12.58 -10.71
CA ILE A 307 -8.57 -12.23 -9.74
C ILE A 307 -9.37 -13.48 -9.37
N ASP A 308 -9.61 -13.67 -8.08
CA ASP A 308 -10.59 -14.63 -7.57
C ASP A 308 -11.48 -13.97 -6.50
N GLY A 309 -12.77 -13.82 -6.79
CA GLY A 309 -13.77 -13.29 -5.84
C GLY A 309 -14.26 -14.31 -4.80
N GLY A 310 -13.82 -15.57 -4.88
CA GLY A 310 -14.13 -16.63 -3.94
C GLY A 310 -15.63 -16.89 -3.79
N THR A 311 -16.11 -16.88 -2.55
CA THR A 311 -17.53 -17.08 -2.21
C THR A 311 -18.10 -15.95 -1.35
N ALA A 312 -17.49 -14.77 -1.40
CA ALA A 312 -17.82 -13.67 -0.51
C ALA A 312 -19.22 -13.10 -0.78
N SER A 313 -20.11 -13.12 0.23
CA SER A 313 -21.48 -12.63 0.05
C SER A 313 -21.60 -11.11 -0.10
N ALA A 314 -20.62 -10.34 0.37
CA ALA A 314 -20.62 -8.89 0.21
C ALA A 314 -20.05 -8.43 -1.14
N LEU A 315 -19.14 -9.21 -1.76
CA LEU A 315 -18.59 -8.90 -3.07
C LEU A 315 -19.63 -9.19 -4.16
N TYR A 316 -20.10 -8.17 -4.88
CA TYR A 316 -21.10 -8.34 -5.93
C TYR A 316 -20.58 -8.10 -7.35
N PHE A 317 -19.45 -7.40 -7.49
CA PHE A 317 -18.77 -7.19 -8.76
C PHE A 317 -17.26 -7.05 -8.58
N SER A 318 -16.50 -7.56 -9.55
CA SER A 318 -15.06 -7.33 -9.67
C SER A 318 -14.66 -7.30 -11.15
N SER A 319 -13.57 -6.60 -11.46
CA SER A 319 -13.00 -6.51 -12.81
C SER A 319 -11.55 -6.05 -12.78
N ASP A 320 -10.96 -5.92 -13.96
CA ASP A 320 -9.59 -5.46 -14.21
C ASP A 320 -9.46 -3.95 -14.48
N ASP A 321 -10.51 -3.17 -14.25
CA ASP A 321 -10.49 -1.72 -14.51
C ASP A 321 -9.99 -0.93 -13.30
N GLY A 322 -8.66 -0.85 -13.16
CA GLY A 322 -7.98 -0.04 -12.15
C GLY A 322 -8.20 1.47 -12.31
N PHE A 323 -8.51 1.91 -13.53
CA PHE A 323 -8.76 3.31 -13.90
C PHE A 323 -10.20 3.77 -13.62
N ALA A 324 -11.05 2.88 -13.10
CA ALA A 324 -12.43 3.21 -12.78
C ALA A 324 -12.54 4.27 -11.67
N SER A 325 -13.59 5.09 -11.73
CA SER A 325 -13.87 6.05 -10.66
C SER A 325 -14.04 5.33 -9.31
N PRO A 326 -13.47 5.87 -8.21
CA PRO A 326 -13.62 5.32 -6.87
C PRO A 326 -15.07 5.37 -6.34
N ASN A 327 -15.96 6.14 -6.99
CA ASN A 327 -17.37 6.26 -6.61
C ASN A 327 -18.15 4.96 -6.89
N PRO A 328 -18.67 4.24 -5.86
CA PRO A 328 -19.42 3.00 -6.05
C PRO A 328 -20.71 3.18 -6.89
N LEU A 329 -21.28 4.39 -6.90
CA LEU A 329 -22.54 4.71 -7.60
C LEU A 329 -22.37 4.85 -9.12
N THR A 330 -21.13 4.85 -9.64
CA THR A 330 -20.87 4.92 -11.09
C THR A 330 -21.21 3.61 -11.81
N GLY A 331 -21.27 2.49 -11.07
CA GLY A 331 -21.62 1.17 -11.58
C GLY A 331 -20.43 0.41 -12.19
N PRO A 332 -20.68 -0.78 -12.76
CA PRO A 332 -19.63 -1.69 -13.23
C PRO A 332 -18.87 -1.16 -14.46
N SER A 333 -17.55 -1.36 -14.46
CA SER A 333 -16.67 -1.17 -15.63
C SER A 333 -15.62 -2.29 -15.70
N GLN A 334 -14.97 -2.47 -16.86
CA GLN A 334 -13.98 -3.52 -17.13
C GLN A 334 -13.14 -3.12 -18.36
N ILE A 335 -11.92 -3.63 -18.48
CA ILE A 335 -11.05 -3.44 -19.65
C ILE A 335 -11.05 -4.72 -20.50
N LEU A 336 -10.53 -5.83 -19.98
CA LEU A 336 -10.52 -7.15 -20.64
C LEU A 336 -11.54 -8.10 -20.02
N PHE A 337 -11.75 -8.08 -18.69
CA PHE A 337 -12.62 -9.05 -18.02
C PHE A 337 -13.32 -8.55 -16.75
N SER A 338 -14.38 -9.27 -16.36
CA SER A 338 -15.04 -9.15 -15.06
C SER A 338 -15.23 -10.52 -14.39
N GLY A 339 -15.32 -10.51 -13.07
CA GLY A 339 -15.28 -11.71 -12.24
C GLY A 339 -13.86 -12.30 -12.15
N ASN A 340 -13.77 -13.63 -12.14
CA ASN A 340 -12.51 -14.34 -11.96
C ASN A 340 -11.73 -14.48 -13.26
N ALA A 341 -10.41 -14.28 -13.19
CA ALA A 341 -9.46 -14.61 -14.25
C ALA A 341 -8.13 -15.10 -13.66
N THR A 342 -7.31 -15.73 -14.49
CA THR A 342 -5.96 -16.16 -14.14
C THR A 342 -5.04 -15.77 -15.27
N ASP A 343 -3.94 -15.08 -14.94
CA ASP A 343 -2.93 -14.58 -15.87
C ASP A 343 -3.56 -13.88 -17.10
N ALA A 344 -4.49 -12.95 -16.86
CA ALA A 344 -5.02 -12.09 -17.90
C ALA A 344 -4.01 -10.97 -18.19
N GLY A 345 -3.49 -10.91 -19.41
CA GLY A 345 -2.43 -9.97 -19.80
C GLY A 345 -1.63 -10.43 -21.03
N PRO A 346 -0.53 -9.76 -21.38
CA PRO A 346 -0.09 -8.49 -20.79
C PRO A 346 -0.95 -7.33 -21.30
N SER A 347 -1.28 -6.39 -20.42
CA SER A 347 -1.94 -5.14 -20.74
C SER A 347 -1.85 -4.21 -19.54
N ASP A 348 -1.90 -2.91 -19.79
CA ASP A 348 -2.21 -1.83 -18.85
C ASP A 348 -3.61 -2.08 -18.23
N ILE A 349 -3.66 -2.76 -17.07
CA ILE A 349 -4.88 -3.16 -16.34
C ILE A 349 -4.62 -3.26 -14.84
N GLY A 350 -5.69 -3.16 -14.04
CA GLY A 350 -5.64 -3.17 -12.59
C GLY A 350 -6.62 -4.14 -11.93
N ALA A 351 -7.26 -3.69 -10.86
CA ALA A 351 -8.30 -4.42 -10.16
C ALA A 351 -9.35 -3.47 -9.55
N LEU A 352 -10.61 -3.85 -9.67
CA LEU A 352 -11.78 -3.20 -9.07
C LEU A 352 -12.56 -4.23 -8.25
N PHE A 353 -12.89 -3.88 -7.01
CA PHE A 353 -13.80 -4.68 -6.16
C PHE A 353 -14.92 -3.82 -5.60
N ASP A 354 -16.16 -4.25 -5.87
CA ASP A 354 -17.41 -3.59 -5.47
C ASP A 354 -18.16 -4.46 -4.44
N PHE A 355 -18.37 -3.89 -3.26
CA PHE A 355 -19.03 -4.53 -2.13
C PHE A 355 -20.36 -3.89 -1.81
N ALA A 356 -21.33 -4.71 -1.42
CA ALA A 356 -22.62 -4.30 -0.88
C ALA A 356 -22.84 -4.98 0.48
N PHE A 357 -22.74 -4.20 1.54
CA PHE A 357 -22.96 -4.66 2.90
C PHE A 357 -24.41 -4.43 3.35
N GLY A 358 -24.82 -5.19 4.36
CA GLY A 358 -26.15 -5.09 4.95
C GLY A 358 -26.41 -3.78 5.70
N PRO A 359 -27.62 -3.63 6.29
CA PRO A 359 -28.06 -2.37 6.88
C PRO A 359 -27.28 -2.01 8.15
N ILE A 360 -27.01 -0.71 8.33
CA ILE A 360 -26.48 -0.15 9.58
C ILE A 360 -27.40 0.95 10.13
N GLY A 361 -27.81 0.79 11.39
CA GLY A 361 -28.56 1.81 12.11
C GLY A 361 -27.69 3.03 12.49
N PRO A 362 -28.28 4.12 13.00
CA PRO A 362 -27.55 5.29 13.51
C PRO A 362 -26.51 4.90 14.56
N GLY A 363 -25.27 5.34 14.40
CA GLY A 363 -24.12 4.97 15.25
C GLY A 363 -23.70 3.50 15.15
N GLY A 364 -24.26 2.74 14.20
CA GLY A 364 -23.84 1.38 13.88
C GLY A 364 -22.67 1.37 12.90
N SER A 365 -21.91 0.28 12.88
CA SER A 365 -20.75 0.14 11.99
C SER A 365 -20.66 -1.25 11.36
N ILE A 366 -20.02 -1.31 10.20
CA ILE A 366 -19.49 -2.54 9.58
C ILE A 366 -17.96 -2.46 9.58
N SER A 367 -17.31 -3.62 9.64
CA SER A 367 -15.86 -3.73 9.48
C SER A 367 -15.49 -4.93 8.62
N PHE A 368 -14.49 -4.75 7.76
CA PHE A 368 -13.86 -5.79 6.96
C PHE A 368 -12.35 -5.56 6.91
N VAL A 369 -11.63 -6.41 6.19
CA VAL A 369 -10.17 -6.35 6.11
C VAL A 369 -9.73 -6.28 4.65
N ILE A 370 -8.81 -5.38 4.36
CA ILE A 370 -8.02 -5.38 3.12
C ILE A 370 -6.60 -5.85 3.46
N PHE A 371 -5.93 -6.53 2.56
CA PHE A 371 -4.51 -6.87 2.65
C PHE A 371 -3.78 -6.33 1.43
N TYR A 372 -2.66 -5.65 1.67
CA TYR A 372 -1.73 -5.20 0.64
C TYR A 372 -0.39 -5.89 0.87
N GLY A 373 0.34 -6.25 -0.18
CA GLY A 373 1.67 -6.77 0.01
C GLY A 373 2.32 -7.32 -1.23
N ALA A 374 3.41 -8.04 -1.03
CA ALA A 374 4.18 -8.64 -2.10
C ALA A 374 5.04 -9.81 -1.59
N ALA A 375 5.36 -10.74 -2.49
CA ALA A 375 6.17 -11.92 -2.22
C ALA A 375 7.09 -12.23 -3.40
N ALA A 376 8.15 -13.04 -3.20
CA ALA A 376 9.14 -13.30 -4.25
C ALA A 376 8.65 -14.23 -5.38
N SER A 377 7.45 -14.81 -5.23
CA SER A 377 6.79 -15.69 -6.20
C SER A 377 5.32 -15.85 -5.85
N GLU A 378 4.52 -16.33 -6.81
CA GLU A 378 3.09 -16.57 -6.61
C GLU A 378 2.86 -17.63 -5.51
N ALA A 379 3.73 -18.64 -5.42
CA ALA A 379 3.66 -19.67 -4.39
C ALA A 379 3.81 -19.09 -2.97
N GLU A 380 4.62 -18.04 -2.79
CA GLU A 380 4.75 -17.33 -1.52
C GLU A 380 3.58 -16.36 -1.27
N ALA A 381 3.01 -15.76 -2.33
CA ALA A 381 1.79 -14.94 -2.24
C ALA A 381 0.57 -15.79 -1.80
N ASN A 382 0.38 -16.95 -2.43
CA ASN A 382 -0.60 -17.97 -2.07
C ASN A 382 -0.45 -18.41 -0.59
N ALA A 383 0.79 -18.61 -0.13
CA ALA A 383 1.06 -18.95 1.28
C ALA A 383 0.75 -17.79 2.24
N ALA A 384 0.99 -16.54 1.83
CA ALA A 384 0.64 -15.34 2.60
C ALA A 384 -0.88 -15.18 2.74
N LEU A 385 -1.64 -15.33 1.64
CA LEU A 385 -3.10 -15.31 1.65
C LEU A 385 -3.72 -16.46 2.46
N ALA A 386 -3.13 -17.66 2.39
CA ALA A 386 -3.52 -18.81 3.22
C ALA A 386 -3.32 -18.56 4.72
N ALA A 387 -2.30 -17.78 5.09
CA ALA A 387 -1.98 -17.48 6.49
C ALA A 387 -2.96 -16.47 7.12
N VAL A 388 -3.54 -15.56 6.33
CA VAL A 388 -4.55 -14.59 6.79
C VAL A 388 -6.00 -15.02 6.51
N GLY A 389 -6.20 -16.04 5.67
CA GLY A 389 -7.52 -16.58 5.34
C GLY A 389 -8.32 -15.68 4.38
N ALA A 390 -7.66 -15.12 3.36
CA ALA A 390 -8.31 -14.22 2.41
C ALA A 390 -9.47 -14.88 1.63
N GLU A 391 -10.55 -14.12 1.46
CA GLU A 391 -11.84 -14.55 0.89
C GLU A 391 -12.04 -14.09 -0.56
N ALA A 392 -11.30 -13.07 -0.99
CA ALA A 392 -11.16 -12.60 -2.38
C ALA A 392 -9.76 -11.98 -2.57
N TYR A 393 -9.20 -12.01 -3.79
CA TYR A 393 -7.92 -11.35 -4.10
C TYR A 393 -7.75 -10.97 -5.57
N SER A 394 -6.80 -10.06 -5.80
CA SER A 394 -6.07 -9.82 -7.04
C SER A 394 -4.57 -10.04 -6.81
N PHE A 395 -3.90 -10.64 -7.79
CA PHE A 395 -2.44 -10.56 -7.94
C PHE A 395 -2.09 -9.70 -9.15
N GLY A 396 -0.98 -8.96 -9.02
CA GLY A 396 -0.29 -8.33 -10.14
C GLY A 396 1.08 -8.98 -10.34
N GLN A 397 1.37 -9.42 -11.56
CA GLN A 397 2.56 -10.17 -11.95
C GLN A 397 3.20 -9.58 -13.21
N THR A 398 4.53 -9.56 -13.29
CA THR A 398 5.28 -9.07 -14.46
C THR A 398 5.14 -10.01 -15.67
N ALA A 399 5.19 -9.46 -16.89
CA ALA A 399 5.22 -10.24 -18.13
C ALA A 399 6.43 -11.19 -18.28
N ASP A 400 7.50 -11.00 -17.51
CA ASP A 400 8.69 -11.87 -17.59
C ASP A 400 8.44 -13.29 -17.04
N ASP A 401 7.55 -13.45 -16.04
CA ASP A 401 7.18 -14.74 -15.44
C ASP A 401 5.78 -14.71 -14.82
N PRO A 402 4.69 -14.58 -15.61
CA PRO A 402 3.34 -14.45 -15.07
C PRO A 402 2.94 -15.66 -14.23
N ALA A 403 3.16 -16.89 -14.70
CA ALA A 403 2.75 -18.11 -14.01
C ALA A 403 3.67 -18.55 -12.84
N GLY A 404 4.82 -17.91 -12.64
CA GLY A 404 5.71 -18.14 -11.50
C GLY A 404 5.72 -16.98 -10.50
N GLY A 405 5.44 -15.77 -10.97
CA GLY A 405 5.37 -14.56 -10.17
C GLY A 405 6.72 -14.01 -9.71
N ALA A 406 7.82 -14.39 -10.37
CA ALA A 406 9.14 -13.83 -10.07
C ALA A 406 9.41 -12.56 -10.91
N PRO A 407 10.17 -11.57 -10.39
CA PRO A 407 10.81 -11.53 -9.08
C PRO A 407 9.90 -11.06 -7.95
N ASN A 408 8.67 -10.63 -8.27
CA ASN A 408 7.65 -10.20 -7.33
C ASN A 408 6.22 -10.49 -7.82
N THR A 409 5.42 -11.11 -6.95
CA THR A 409 3.95 -11.11 -7.05
C THR A 409 3.43 -10.09 -6.06
N PHE A 410 2.73 -9.07 -6.56
CA PHE A 410 2.01 -8.12 -5.74
C PHE A 410 0.64 -8.67 -5.36
N ILE A 411 0.14 -8.26 -4.20
CA ILE A 411 -1.00 -8.85 -3.52
C ILE A 411 -1.94 -7.76 -3.06
N PHE A 412 -3.20 -7.88 -3.48
CA PHE A 412 -4.31 -7.05 -3.03
C PHE A 412 -5.49 -7.96 -2.71
N ALA A 413 -5.91 -8.06 -1.46
CA ALA A 413 -6.88 -9.08 -1.04
C ALA A 413 -7.82 -8.61 0.06
N PHE A 414 -8.86 -9.40 0.32
CA PHE A 414 -9.92 -9.06 1.26
C PHE A 414 -10.25 -10.22 2.19
N GLY A 415 -10.75 -9.90 3.39
CA GLY A 415 -11.26 -10.87 4.36
C GLY A 415 -12.35 -10.27 5.25
N LYS A 416 -13.13 -11.13 5.89
CA LYS A 416 -14.37 -10.78 6.62
C LYS A 416 -15.42 -10.09 5.74
N ILE A 417 -15.50 -10.50 4.47
CA ILE A 417 -16.49 -10.04 3.47
C ILE A 417 -17.61 -11.08 3.24
N GLY A 418 -17.68 -12.09 4.11
CA GLY A 418 -18.75 -13.10 4.14
C GLY A 418 -18.46 -14.34 3.29
N GLY A 419 -17.20 -14.58 2.93
CA GLY A 419 -16.76 -15.74 2.16
C GLY A 419 -16.12 -16.83 3.01
N ALA A 420 -15.72 -17.91 2.34
CA ALA A 420 -14.74 -18.86 2.87
C ALA A 420 -13.33 -18.47 2.38
N PRO A 421 -12.26 -18.78 3.15
CA PRO A 421 -10.89 -18.61 2.67
C PRO A 421 -10.65 -19.37 1.36
N ILE A 422 -10.07 -18.70 0.36
CA ILE A 422 -9.77 -19.30 -0.95
C ILE A 422 -8.67 -20.36 -0.81
N PHE A 423 -7.59 -20.02 -0.10
CA PHE A 423 -6.48 -20.93 0.13
C PHE A 423 -6.67 -21.74 1.42
N PRO A 424 -6.35 -23.05 1.40
CA PRO A 424 -6.44 -23.87 2.61
C PRO A 424 -5.39 -23.40 3.63
N ALA A 425 -5.80 -23.26 4.89
CA ALA A 425 -4.92 -22.86 5.97
C ALA A 425 -3.65 -23.75 6.03
N PRO A 426 -2.46 -23.16 6.28
CA PRO A 426 -1.21 -23.91 6.33
C PRO A 426 -1.30 -25.04 7.36
N THR A 427 -1.00 -26.27 6.93
CA THR A 427 -1.08 -27.43 7.81
C THR A 427 -0.06 -27.27 8.94
N PRO A 428 -0.48 -27.26 10.23
CA PRO A 428 0.45 -27.09 11.33
C PRO A 428 1.50 -28.22 11.31
N PRO A 429 2.78 -27.93 11.59
CA PRO A 429 3.82 -28.95 11.59
C PRO A 429 3.46 -30.06 12.58
N PRO A 430 3.79 -31.34 12.28
CA PRO A 430 3.53 -32.44 13.20
C PRO A 430 4.09 -32.11 14.59
N PRO A 431 3.34 -32.38 15.69
CA PRO A 431 3.81 -32.05 17.03
C PRO A 431 5.18 -32.69 17.25
N ALA A 432 6.14 -31.87 17.68
CA ALA A 432 7.51 -32.32 17.89
C ALA A 432 7.52 -33.57 18.79
N PRO A 433 8.32 -34.61 18.45
CA PRO A 433 8.33 -35.85 19.20
C PRO A 433 8.63 -35.55 20.66
N ALA A 434 7.72 -35.98 21.55
CA ALA A 434 7.84 -35.70 22.97
C ALA A 434 9.24 -36.13 23.48
N PRO A 435 9.93 -35.28 24.27
CA PRO A 435 11.25 -35.62 24.77
C PRO A 435 11.16 -36.95 25.54
N PRO A 436 12.11 -37.88 25.34
CA PRO A 436 12.02 -39.21 25.92
C PRO A 436 11.90 -39.07 27.44
N VAL A 437 10.83 -39.66 27.99
CA VAL A 437 10.59 -39.66 29.44
C VAL A 437 11.71 -40.47 30.10
N VAL A 438 12.74 -39.78 30.58
CA VAL A 438 13.83 -40.39 31.35
C VAL A 438 13.25 -40.79 32.70
N THR A 439 12.75 -42.02 32.78
CA THR A 439 12.44 -42.66 34.05
C THR A 439 13.74 -42.90 34.80
N THR A 440 14.03 -42.00 35.74
CA THR A 440 15.15 -42.13 36.68
C THR A 440 14.89 -43.27 37.65
N ALA A 441 15.20 -44.50 37.20
CA ALA A 441 15.22 -45.68 38.05
C ALA A 441 16.21 -45.43 39.20
N GLY A 442 15.70 -45.36 40.42
CA GLY A 442 16.50 -45.01 41.60
C GLY A 442 17.60 -46.03 41.87
N ALA A 443 18.85 -45.60 41.75
CA ALA A 443 20.02 -46.28 42.30
C ALA A 443 20.44 -45.57 43.60
N GLY A 444 20.73 -46.35 44.64
CA GLY A 444 20.89 -45.85 46.01
C GLY A 444 22.04 -44.86 46.21
N ALA A 445 21.86 -43.95 47.16
CA ALA A 445 22.86 -42.96 47.52
C ALA A 445 24.12 -43.58 48.16
N ALA A 446 25.29 -43.20 47.64
CA ALA A 446 26.55 -43.18 48.36
C ALA A 446 27.23 -41.84 48.09
N ALA A 447 27.00 -40.86 48.97
CA ALA A 447 27.49 -39.50 48.77
C ALA A 447 29.00 -39.41 49.07
N SER A 448 29.81 -39.10 48.05
CA SER A 448 31.10 -38.46 48.24
C SER A 448 30.96 -36.95 48.07
N ILE A 449 31.22 -36.20 49.15
CA ILE A 449 31.24 -34.74 49.13
C ILE A 449 32.48 -34.24 48.40
N ALA A 450 32.37 -34.05 47.08
CA ALA A 450 33.32 -33.30 46.28
C ALA A 450 32.91 -31.83 46.17
N SER A 451 33.89 -30.94 46.12
CA SER A 451 33.74 -29.48 46.17
C SER A 451 32.81 -28.89 45.11
N VAL A 452 32.00 -27.93 45.52
CA VAL A 452 31.12 -27.13 44.67
C VAL A 452 31.91 -26.43 43.56
N PRO A 453 31.60 -26.63 42.27
CA PRO A 453 32.04 -25.72 41.22
C PRO A 453 31.16 -24.46 41.27
N THR A 454 31.76 -23.32 41.62
CA THR A 454 31.12 -22.02 41.43
C THR A 454 30.80 -21.79 39.96
N LEU A 455 29.63 -21.21 39.67
CA LEU A 455 29.25 -20.74 38.34
C LEU A 455 30.38 -19.90 37.73
N ALA A 456 30.85 -20.32 36.55
CA ALA A 456 31.70 -19.48 35.72
C ALA A 456 30.84 -18.31 35.20
N SER A 457 31.06 -17.14 35.78
CA SER A 457 30.58 -15.88 35.20
C SER A 457 31.21 -15.72 33.82
N THR A 458 30.41 -15.79 32.76
CA THR A 458 30.81 -15.32 31.43
C THR A 458 30.79 -13.81 31.44
N GLY A 459 31.81 -13.22 32.09
CA GLY A 459 32.05 -11.80 32.06
C GLY A 459 32.35 -11.35 30.64
N VAL A 460 31.58 -10.40 30.13
CA VAL A 460 31.93 -9.69 28.90
C VAL A 460 33.06 -8.73 29.24
N ASP A 461 34.21 -8.90 28.58
CA ASP A 461 35.39 -8.05 28.78
C ASP A 461 35.13 -6.60 28.33
N THR A 462 34.77 -5.73 29.27
CA THR A 462 34.59 -4.28 29.04
C THR A 462 35.90 -3.50 28.93
N SER A 463 37.02 -4.18 28.70
CA SER A 463 38.38 -3.64 28.68
C SER A 463 38.80 -2.99 27.35
N SER A 464 38.04 -3.18 26.26
CA SER A 464 38.36 -2.62 24.93
C SER A 464 37.63 -1.32 24.57
N VAL A 465 36.49 -1.00 25.21
CA VAL A 465 35.66 0.17 24.85
C VAL A 465 36.16 1.46 25.54
N VAL A 466 36.71 1.35 26.75
CA VAL A 466 37.16 2.50 27.56
C VAL A 466 38.37 3.22 26.94
N TRP A 467 39.25 2.49 26.25
CA TRP A 467 40.45 3.09 25.63
C TRP A 467 40.17 3.87 24.34
N ILE A 468 39.14 3.49 23.58
CA ILE A 468 38.75 4.22 22.35
C ILE A 468 38.13 5.57 22.72
N ALA A 469 37.28 5.60 23.76
CA ALA A 469 36.69 6.85 24.28
C ALA A 469 37.75 7.83 24.84
N LEU A 470 38.81 7.33 25.50
CA LEU A 470 39.87 8.18 26.05
C LEU A 470 40.76 8.80 24.95
N ALA A 471 41.04 8.06 23.87
CA ALA A 471 41.90 8.54 22.79
C ALA A 471 41.26 9.71 22.00
N ALA A 472 39.95 9.65 21.73
CA ALA A 472 39.22 10.72 21.05
C ALA A 472 39.22 12.03 21.85
N LEU A 473 39.10 11.95 23.19
CA LEU A 473 39.02 13.11 24.07
C LEU A 473 40.36 13.85 24.21
N VAL A 474 41.48 13.14 24.16
CA VAL A 474 42.84 13.74 24.15
C VAL A 474 43.15 14.42 22.81
N LEU A 475 42.75 13.83 21.68
CA LEU A 475 42.93 14.43 20.35
C LEU A 475 42.06 15.68 20.14
N GLY A 476 40.79 15.66 20.60
CA GLY A 476 39.91 16.83 20.57
C GLY A 476 40.43 18.00 21.42
N GLY A 477 40.99 17.70 22.60
CA GLY A 477 41.59 18.72 23.48
C GLY A 477 42.80 19.42 22.87
N ALA A 478 43.65 18.70 22.13
CA ALA A 478 44.84 19.27 21.48
C ALA A 478 44.47 20.25 20.35
N ALA A 479 43.46 19.93 19.53
CA ALA A 479 43.02 20.79 18.44
C ALA A 479 42.52 22.16 18.94
N ILE A 480 41.75 22.18 20.04
CA ILE A 480 41.18 23.40 20.63
C ILE A 480 42.29 24.29 21.26
N ALA A 481 43.33 23.69 21.85
CA ALA A 481 44.46 24.42 22.40
C ALA A 481 45.34 25.09 21.32
N ILE A 482 45.51 24.45 20.16
CA ILE A 482 46.28 24.99 19.03
C ILE A 482 45.50 26.12 18.33
N ALA A 483 44.17 26.01 18.21
CA ALA A 483 43.33 27.09 17.70
C ALA A 483 43.38 28.35 18.60
N ARG A 484 43.31 28.18 19.92
CA ARG A 484 43.35 29.31 20.89
C ARG A 484 44.71 29.99 21.02
N THR A 485 45.81 29.32 20.68
CA THR A 485 47.15 29.94 20.69
C THR A 485 47.43 30.72 19.41
N ARG A 486 46.93 30.29 18.25
CA ARG A 486 47.05 31.06 16.98
C ARG A 486 46.20 32.34 16.96
N LEU A 487 45.07 32.39 17.65
CA LEU A 487 44.23 33.60 17.80
C LEU A 487 44.77 34.64 18.79
N ARG A 488 45.98 34.45 19.36
CA ARG A 488 46.58 35.36 20.36
C ARG A 488 47.96 35.92 19.98
N GLN A 489 48.42 35.66 18.75
CA GLN A 489 49.67 36.18 18.19
C GLN A 489 49.52 36.63 16.71
N GLY A 490 48.32 37.03 16.31
CA GLY A 490 48.00 37.68 15.03
C GLY A 490 47.36 39.04 15.27
#